data_AF-F2L5W6-F1
#
_entry.id   AF-F2L5W6-F1
#
_cell.length_a   1.000
_cell.length_b   1.000
_cell.length_c   1.000
_cell.angle_alpha   90.00
_cell.angle_beta   90.00
_cell.angle_gamma   90.00
#
_symmetry.space_group_name_H-M   'P 1'
#
loop_
_entity.id
_entity.type
_entity.pdbx_description
1 polymer ?
#
loop_
_entity_poly.entity_id
_entity_poly.type
_entity_poly.pdbx_seq_one_letter_code
_entity_poly.pdbx_strand_id
1 'polypeptide(L)'
;MEIPSVVLLYVLLALGGIAAALYVFTVYNGAVFQINYEACREVETLLQVLAQSAWAEPGNYTGYVDFYYPIVVNLRGDVVVITVGTDTREPAQCSFNTTELGQWARQISILPGTGTEIVALKRVVGWKPCGEGLALPAPRLIKAQVDNGEYVYYVSTYCKAGEMVEDSTIEIYLK
;
A
#
# COMPACT_ATOMS: atom_id res chain seq x y z
N MET A 1 -64.94 4.62 -11.61
CA MET A 1 -64.43 3.39 -10.98
C MET A 1 -63.77 3.83 -9.70
N GLU A 2 -64.43 3.67 -8.56
CA GLU A 2 -63.89 4.10 -7.26
C GLU A 2 -62.83 3.09 -6.83
N ILE A 3 -61.61 3.55 -6.57
CA ILE A 3 -60.57 2.69 -6.00
C ILE A 3 -61.01 2.39 -4.55
N PRO A 4 -61.17 1.13 -4.14
CA PRO A 4 -61.58 0.80 -2.79
C PRO A 4 -60.55 1.38 -1.81
N SER A 5 -61.01 2.05 -0.76
CA SER A 5 -60.16 2.69 0.26
C SER A 5 -59.14 1.72 0.86
N VAL A 6 -59.51 0.44 0.91
CA VAL A 6 -58.66 -0.68 1.34
C VAL A 6 -57.45 -0.89 0.42
N VAL A 7 -57.64 -0.78 -0.90
CA VAL A 7 -56.54 -0.88 -1.89
C VAL A 7 -55.57 0.28 -1.69
N LEU A 8 -56.09 1.48 -1.43
CA LEU A 8 -55.28 2.67 -1.18
C LEU A 8 -54.45 2.55 0.11
N LEU A 9 -55.01 1.95 1.16
CA LEU A 9 -54.31 1.63 2.40
C LEU A 9 -53.16 0.62 2.18
N TYR A 10 -53.41 -0.45 1.43
CA TYR A 10 -52.36 -1.43 1.10
C TYR A 10 -51.23 -0.83 0.28
N VAL A 11 -51.54 0.07 -0.67
CA VAL A 11 -50.53 0.79 -1.46
C VAL A 11 -49.68 1.69 -0.56
N LEU A 12 -50.29 2.43 0.38
CA LEU A 12 -49.56 3.28 1.32
C LEU A 12 -48.66 2.47 2.27
N LEU A 13 -49.14 1.33 2.78
CA LEU A 13 -48.34 0.42 3.61
C LEU A 13 -47.16 -0.18 2.82
N ALA A 14 -47.38 -0.57 1.57
CA ALA A 14 -46.31 -1.09 0.71
C ALA A 14 -45.25 -0.01 0.41
N LEU A 15 -45.67 1.22 0.09
CA LEU A 15 -44.76 2.34 -0.14
C LEU A 15 -43.98 2.71 1.14
N GLY A 16 -44.63 2.69 2.30
CA GLY A 16 -43.98 2.90 3.59
C GLY A 16 -42.94 1.82 3.91
N GLY A 17 -43.25 0.55 3.61
CA GLY A 17 -42.32 -0.57 3.76
C GLY A 17 -41.10 -0.45 2.84
N ILE A 18 -41.31 -0.07 1.58
CA ILE A 18 -40.22 0.16 0.62
C ILE A 18 -39.33 1.33 1.08
N ALA A 19 -39.93 2.44 1.51
CA ALA A 19 -39.18 3.60 2.00
C ALA A 19 -38.34 3.27 3.24
N ALA A 20 -38.89 2.49 4.18
CA ALA A 20 -38.17 2.03 5.36
C ALA A 20 -37.00 1.10 5.00
N ALA A 21 -37.21 0.16 4.06
CA ALA A 21 -36.15 -0.71 3.57
C ALA A 21 -35.04 0.10 2.88
N LEU A 22 -35.39 1.04 1.99
CA LEU A 22 -34.43 1.94 1.34
C LEU A 22 -33.65 2.75 2.36
N TYR A 23 -34.30 3.27 3.41
CA TYR A 23 -33.62 3.99 4.48
C TYR A 23 -32.59 3.10 5.20
N VAL A 24 -32.97 1.88 5.59
CA VAL A 24 -32.05 0.92 6.23
C VAL A 24 -30.86 0.60 5.33
N PHE A 25 -31.10 0.36 4.03
CA PHE A 25 -30.02 0.15 3.06
C PHE A 25 -29.10 1.35 2.95
N THR A 26 -29.64 2.58 2.89
CA THR A 26 -28.81 3.78 2.82
C THR A 26 -27.96 4.01 4.07
N VAL A 27 -28.49 3.73 5.27
CA VAL A 27 -27.74 3.86 6.52
C VAL A 27 -26.67 2.78 6.62
N TYR A 28 -27.01 1.54 6.28
CA TYR A 28 -26.07 0.43 6.24
C TYR A 28 -24.90 0.72 5.29
N ASN A 29 -25.21 1.13 4.06
CA ASN A 29 -24.22 1.53 3.07
C ASN A 29 -23.31 2.65 3.59
N GLY A 30 -23.89 3.73 4.11
CA GLY A 30 -23.10 4.83 4.70
C GLY A 30 -22.15 4.38 5.81
N ALA A 31 -22.57 3.45 6.66
CA ALA A 31 -21.73 2.87 7.72
C ALA A 31 -20.61 1.98 7.14
N VAL A 32 -20.92 1.13 6.16
CA VAL A 32 -19.92 0.27 5.48
C VAL A 32 -18.87 1.12 4.78
N PHE A 33 -19.28 2.18 4.08
CA PHE A 33 -18.35 3.09 3.44
C PHE A 33 -17.39 3.77 4.45
N GLN A 34 -17.91 4.25 5.59
CA GLN A 34 -17.07 4.86 6.62
C GLN A 34 -16.04 3.89 7.20
N ILE A 35 -16.44 2.66 7.51
CA ILE A 35 -15.52 1.62 8.01
C ILE A 35 -14.43 1.34 6.98
N ASN A 36 -14.81 1.13 5.72
CA ASN A 36 -13.84 0.89 4.65
C ASN A 36 -12.90 2.09 4.46
N TYR A 37 -13.41 3.32 4.58
CA TYR A 37 -12.62 4.55 4.44
C TYR A 37 -11.57 4.68 5.55
N GLU A 38 -11.95 4.49 6.80
CA GLU A 38 -11.02 4.52 7.94
C GLU A 38 -9.98 3.41 7.85
N ALA A 39 -10.42 2.18 7.53
CA ALA A 39 -9.51 1.06 7.30
C ALA A 39 -8.53 1.33 6.15
N CYS A 40 -8.98 2.00 5.08
CA CYS A 40 -8.07 2.38 3.99
C CYS A 40 -6.97 3.33 4.47
N ARG A 41 -7.33 4.35 5.26
CA ARG A 41 -6.35 5.31 5.83
C ARG A 41 -5.35 4.64 6.76
N GLU A 42 -5.81 3.68 7.56
CA GLU A 42 -4.93 2.87 8.41
C GLU A 42 -3.93 2.07 7.57
N VAL A 43 -4.41 1.37 6.54
CA VAL A 43 -3.57 0.59 5.60
C VAL A 43 -2.55 1.47 4.89
N GLU A 44 -2.98 2.64 4.40
CA GLU A 44 -2.13 3.64 3.77
C GLU A 44 -0.97 4.02 4.70
N THR A 45 -1.28 4.35 5.95
CA THR A 45 -0.30 4.78 6.96
C THR A 45 0.67 3.66 7.32
N LEU A 46 0.17 2.45 7.57
CA LEU A 46 0.99 1.31 7.95
C LEU A 46 1.94 0.90 6.83
N LEU A 47 1.49 0.90 5.57
CA LEU A 47 2.34 0.63 4.42
C LEU A 47 3.41 1.70 4.22
N GLN A 48 3.08 2.98 4.43
CA GLN A 48 4.06 4.07 4.37
C GLN A 48 5.13 3.91 5.44
N VAL A 49 4.75 3.65 6.70
CA VAL A 49 5.67 3.46 7.82
C VAL A 49 6.57 2.25 7.59
N LEU A 50 6.01 1.12 7.16
CA LEU A 50 6.78 -0.08 6.80
C LEU A 50 7.78 0.22 5.67
N ALA A 51 7.35 0.87 4.60
CA ALA A 51 8.22 1.19 3.48
C ALA A 51 9.36 2.14 3.89
N GLN A 52 9.07 3.14 4.73
CA GLN A 52 10.08 4.05 5.29
C GLN A 52 11.06 3.30 6.20
N SER A 53 10.58 2.40 7.05
CA SER A 53 11.43 1.58 7.93
C SER A 53 12.36 0.67 7.13
N ALA A 54 11.84 -0.01 6.11
CA ALA A 54 12.61 -0.86 5.21
C ALA A 54 13.72 -0.08 4.49
N TRP A 55 13.46 1.18 4.16
CA TRP A 55 14.44 2.04 3.50
C TRP A 55 15.55 2.57 4.40
N ALA A 56 15.26 2.71 5.69
CA ALA A 56 16.21 3.22 6.68
C ALA A 56 17.22 2.15 7.11
N GLU A 57 16.84 0.88 7.06
CA GLU A 57 17.76 -0.22 7.36
C GLU A 57 18.72 -0.47 6.19
N PRO A 58 20.01 -0.77 6.41
CA PRO A 58 20.93 -1.20 5.36
C PRO A 58 20.78 -2.71 5.08
N GLY A 59 20.89 -3.13 3.81
CA GLY A 59 20.79 -4.55 3.44
C GLY A 59 19.35 -5.03 3.18
N ASN A 60 19.19 -6.35 3.11
CA ASN A 60 17.89 -6.97 2.89
C ASN A 60 17.02 -6.82 4.15
N TYR A 61 15.78 -6.37 3.95
CA TYR A 61 14.78 -6.23 5.00
C TYR A 61 13.53 -7.01 4.63
N THR A 62 12.83 -7.57 5.61
CA THR A 62 11.49 -8.14 5.40
C THR A 62 10.63 -7.78 6.59
N GLY A 63 9.61 -6.96 6.35
CA GLY A 63 8.59 -6.59 7.32
C GLY A 63 7.25 -7.22 6.95
N TYR A 64 6.40 -7.41 7.95
CA TYR A 64 5.05 -7.90 7.78
C TYR A 64 4.09 -6.98 8.51
N VAL A 65 2.96 -6.68 7.88
CA VAL A 65 1.78 -6.17 8.58
C VAL A 65 0.62 -7.09 8.26
N ASP A 66 -0.15 -7.38 9.30
CA ASP A 66 -1.37 -8.13 9.25
C ASP A 66 -2.55 -7.14 9.24
N PHE A 67 -3.49 -7.35 8.34
CA PHE A 67 -4.69 -6.55 8.17
C PHE A 67 -5.91 -7.42 8.43
N TYR A 68 -6.79 -6.94 9.30
CA TYR A 68 -8.04 -7.62 9.66
C TYR A 68 -9.15 -7.51 8.59
N TYR A 69 -8.85 -6.92 7.43
CA TYR A 69 -9.80 -6.65 6.35
C TYR A 69 -9.15 -7.02 5.01
N PRO A 70 -9.94 -7.46 4.01
CA PRO A 70 -9.38 -7.72 2.69
C PRO A 70 -8.90 -6.43 2.06
N ILE A 71 -7.66 -6.47 1.60
CA ILE A 71 -7.07 -5.37 0.86
C ILE A 71 -6.55 -5.83 -0.49
N VAL A 72 -6.60 -4.91 -1.45
CA VAL A 72 -5.95 -5.06 -2.74
C VAL A 72 -5.01 -3.88 -2.94
N VAL A 73 -3.74 -4.17 -3.19
CA VAL A 73 -2.73 -3.16 -3.45
C VAL A 73 -2.34 -3.24 -4.93
N ASN A 74 -2.39 -2.12 -5.64
CA ASN A 74 -2.05 -2.00 -7.04
C ASN A 74 -1.07 -0.85 -7.27
N LEU A 75 -0.23 -0.97 -8.31
CA LEU A 75 0.70 0.08 -8.70
C LEU A 75 0.22 0.70 -10.00
N ARG A 76 0.04 2.02 -10.02
CA ARG A 76 -0.35 2.80 -11.19
C ARG A 76 0.71 3.88 -11.44
N GLY A 77 1.77 3.52 -12.17
CA GLY A 77 2.95 4.37 -12.29
C GLY A 77 3.63 4.55 -10.94
N ASP A 78 3.79 5.80 -10.49
CA ASP A 78 4.39 6.15 -9.19
C ASP A 78 3.34 6.23 -8.05
N VAL A 79 2.14 5.69 -8.24
CA VAL A 79 1.08 5.74 -7.22
C VAL A 79 0.72 4.33 -6.78
N VAL A 80 0.81 4.08 -5.47
CA VAL A 80 0.28 2.86 -4.86
C VAL A 80 -1.19 3.12 -4.54
N VAL A 81 -2.07 2.32 -5.12
CA VAL A 81 -3.51 2.38 -4.92
C VAL A 81 -3.92 1.19 -4.05
N ILE A 82 -4.52 1.50 -2.90
CA ILE A 82 -5.05 0.53 -1.96
C ILE A 82 -6.57 0.55 -2.09
N THR A 83 -7.17 -0.62 -2.18
CA THR A 83 -8.62 -0.81 -2.13
C THR A 83 -8.96 -1.67 -0.93
N VAL A 84 -9.90 -1.23 -0.10
CA VAL A 84 -10.35 -1.93 1.11
C VAL A 84 -11.85 -2.21 1.03
N GLY A 85 -12.24 -3.44 1.38
CA GLY A 85 -13.63 -3.87 1.51
C GLY A 85 -13.92 -5.22 0.85
N THR A 86 -14.65 -6.10 1.56
CA THR A 86 -15.21 -7.35 1.00
C THR A 86 -16.39 -7.11 0.06
N ASP A 87 -17.14 -6.03 0.28
CA ASP A 87 -18.33 -5.70 -0.49
C ASP A 87 -17.93 -4.84 -1.70
N THR A 88 -18.12 -5.39 -2.90
CA THR A 88 -17.77 -4.75 -4.17
C THR A 88 -18.64 -3.55 -4.50
N ARG A 89 -19.72 -3.31 -3.74
CA ARG A 89 -20.64 -2.18 -3.96
C ARG A 89 -20.09 -0.86 -3.44
N GLU A 90 -19.39 -0.88 -2.31
CA GLU A 90 -18.84 0.33 -1.69
C GLU A 90 -17.40 0.12 -1.16
N PRO A 91 -16.45 -0.26 -2.05
CA PRO A 91 -15.05 -0.32 -1.66
C PRO A 91 -14.51 1.09 -1.41
N ALA A 92 -13.64 1.23 -0.42
CA ALA A 92 -12.87 2.44 -0.23
C ALA A 92 -11.54 2.37 -1.00
N GLN A 93 -11.12 3.49 -1.57
CA GLN A 93 -9.82 3.62 -2.21
C GLN A 93 -9.03 4.77 -1.60
N CYS A 94 -7.77 4.50 -1.33
CA CYS A 94 -6.78 5.45 -0.85
C CYS A 94 -5.49 5.20 -1.62
N SER A 95 -4.63 6.20 -1.66
CA SER A 95 -3.42 6.14 -2.44
C SER A 95 -2.38 7.07 -1.89
N PHE A 96 -1.13 6.66 -2.03
CA PHE A 96 0.01 7.51 -1.74
C PHE A 96 0.99 7.46 -2.90
N ASN A 97 1.76 8.54 -3.05
CA ASN A 97 2.77 8.59 -4.09
C ASN A 97 4.03 7.89 -3.59
N THR A 98 4.65 7.06 -4.43
CA THR A 98 5.93 6.42 -4.09
C THR A 98 7.01 7.47 -3.86
N THR A 99 6.93 8.63 -4.51
CA THR A 99 7.87 9.75 -4.26
C THR A 99 7.76 10.35 -2.86
N GLU A 100 6.61 10.22 -2.19
CA GLU A 100 6.39 10.66 -0.79
C GLU A 100 7.08 9.73 0.21
N LEU A 101 7.40 8.49 -0.20
CA LEU A 101 8.23 7.57 0.57
C LEU A 101 9.73 7.93 0.48
N GLY A 102 10.06 9.07 -0.13
CA GLY A 102 11.41 9.57 -0.39
C GLY A 102 11.82 9.37 -1.85
N GLN A 103 12.80 10.16 -2.31
CA GLN A 103 13.34 10.15 -3.68
C GLN A 103 13.87 8.77 -4.18
N TRP A 104 13.80 7.74 -3.34
CA TRP A 104 14.41 6.42 -3.49
C TRP A 104 13.40 5.29 -3.68
N ALA A 105 12.11 5.48 -3.37
CA ALA A 105 11.06 4.48 -3.60
C ALA A 105 10.62 4.36 -5.07
N ARG A 106 11.48 4.80 -6.01
CA ARG A 106 11.27 4.71 -7.47
C ARG A 106 11.15 3.26 -7.97
N GLN A 107 11.38 2.29 -7.12
CA GLN A 107 11.27 0.87 -7.43
C GLN A 107 10.40 0.22 -6.35
N ILE A 108 9.08 0.42 -6.46
CA ILE A 108 8.10 -0.42 -5.78
C ILE A 108 7.56 -1.41 -6.80
N SER A 109 7.62 -2.69 -6.48
CA SER A 109 6.98 -3.75 -7.26
C SER A 109 5.93 -4.45 -6.42
N ILE A 110 4.76 -4.71 -7.01
CA ILE A 110 3.72 -5.50 -6.36
C ILE A 110 3.73 -6.86 -7.01
N LEU A 111 4.03 -7.89 -6.21
CA LEU A 111 3.96 -9.25 -6.71
C LEU A 111 2.54 -9.79 -6.60
N PRO A 112 2.10 -10.58 -7.59
CA PRO A 112 0.80 -11.24 -7.54
C PRO A 112 0.76 -12.21 -6.35
N GLY A 113 -0.30 -12.13 -5.56
CA GLY A 113 -0.53 -12.97 -4.39
C GLY A 113 -2.02 -13.27 -4.22
N THR A 114 -2.35 -14.37 -3.53
CA THR A 114 -3.72 -14.87 -3.38
C THR A 114 -4.30 -14.69 -1.97
N GLY A 115 -3.65 -13.91 -1.11
CA GLY A 115 -4.12 -13.64 0.24
C GLY A 115 -4.68 -12.23 0.42
N THR A 116 -5.57 -12.09 1.38
CA THR A 116 -6.32 -10.85 1.66
C THR A 116 -5.84 -10.12 2.92
N GLU A 117 -4.96 -10.72 3.71
CA GLU A 117 -4.75 -10.31 5.12
C GLU A 117 -3.30 -9.90 5.42
N ILE A 118 -2.29 -10.57 4.84
CA ILE A 118 -0.89 -10.25 5.19
C ILE A 118 -0.21 -9.53 4.03
N VAL A 119 0.26 -8.31 4.29
CA VAL A 119 1.23 -7.65 3.40
C VAL A 119 2.63 -7.89 3.92
N ALA A 120 3.41 -8.62 3.12
CA ALA A 120 4.86 -8.66 3.27
C ALA A 120 5.48 -7.52 2.47
N LEU A 121 6.40 -6.79 3.09
CA LEU A 121 7.26 -5.82 2.41
C LEU A 121 8.69 -6.31 2.49
N LYS A 122 9.28 -6.60 1.33
CA LYS A 122 10.68 -7.02 1.20
C LYS A 122 11.49 -5.93 0.55
N ARG A 123 12.64 -5.60 1.12
CA ARG A 123 13.66 -4.84 0.42
C ARG A 123 14.63 -5.80 -0.25
N VAL A 124 14.76 -5.69 -1.56
CA VAL A 124 15.70 -6.45 -2.37
C VAL A 124 16.86 -5.55 -2.75
N VAL A 125 18.06 -5.90 -2.32
CA VAL A 125 19.26 -5.12 -2.58
C VAL A 125 19.87 -5.48 -3.94
N GLY A 126 19.87 -4.51 -4.85
CA GLY A 126 20.71 -4.46 -6.04
C GLY A 126 21.96 -3.60 -5.82
N TRP A 127 22.83 -3.56 -6.83
CA TRP A 127 24.08 -2.81 -6.80
C TRP A 127 24.24 -2.01 -8.08
N LYS A 128 24.60 -0.73 -7.95
CA LYS A 128 24.93 0.13 -9.09
C LYS A 128 26.29 0.78 -8.90
N PRO A 129 27.04 1.03 -9.99
CA PRO A 129 28.30 1.76 -9.90
C PRO A 129 28.05 3.17 -9.37
N CYS A 130 28.86 3.58 -8.40
CA CYS A 130 28.86 4.95 -7.89
C CYS A 130 29.64 5.88 -8.84
N GLY A 131 29.09 7.08 -9.08
CA GLY A 131 29.81 8.16 -9.76
C GLY A 131 30.83 8.82 -8.83
N GLU A 132 31.92 9.37 -9.37
CA GLU A 132 32.97 10.01 -8.55
C GLU A 132 32.41 11.06 -7.59
N GLY A 133 32.72 10.90 -6.31
CA GLY A 133 32.46 11.90 -5.30
C GLY A 133 30.98 12.16 -5.03
N LEU A 134 30.14 11.15 -5.25
CA LEU A 134 28.70 11.29 -5.08
C LEU A 134 28.35 11.34 -3.59
N ALA A 135 27.83 12.49 -3.14
CA ALA A 135 27.16 12.60 -1.87
C ALA A 135 25.83 11.85 -1.92
N LEU A 136 25.63 10.90 -1.01
CA LEU A 136 24.41 10.14 -0.86
C LEU A 136 23.50 10.83 0.15
N PRO A 137 22.20 10.98 -0.13
CA PRO A 137 21.30 11.71 0.77
C PRO A 137 20.95 10.95 2.06
N ALA A 138 21.34 9.68 2.18
CA ALA A 138 21.19 8.87 3.37
C ALA A 138 22.36 7.87 3.47
N PRO A 139 22.64 7.32 4.66
CA PRO A 139 23.60 6.23 4.80
C PRO A 139 23.18 5.03 3.94
N ARG A 140 24.10 4.50 3.13
CA ARG A 140 23.88 3.34 2.26
C ARG A 140 25.00 2.32 2.42
N LEU A 141 24.69 1.06 2.12
CA LEU A 141 25.70 0.03 2.04
C LEU A 141 26.55 0.23 0.78
N ILE A 142 27.87 0.34 0.96
CA ILE A 142 28.86 0.45 -0.10
C ILE A 142 29.62 -0.86 -0.18
N LYS A 143 29.82 -1.34 -1.40
CA LYS A 143 30.66 -2.49 -1.73
C LYS A 143 31.87 -2.00 -2.50
N ALA A 144 33.03 -2.07 -1.86
CA ALA A 144 34.32 -1.69 -2.45
C ALA A 144 35.16 -2.95 -2.72
N GLN A 145 35.76 -3.04 -3.90
CA GLN A 145 36.71 -4.10 -4.21
C GLN A 145 38.09 -3.72 -3.66
N VAL A 146 38.74 -4.65 -2.98
CA VAL A 146 40.12 -4.50 -2.49
C VAL A 146 41.10 -5.23 -3.40
N ASP A 147 42.39 -4.91 -3.31
CA ASP A 147 43.45 -5.33 -4.26
C ASP A 147 43.60 -6.85 -4.42
N ASN A 148 43.12 -7.65 -3.48
CA ASN A 148 43.11 -9.12 -3.53
C ASN A 148 41.88 -9.70 -4.25
N GLY A 149 41.01 -8.85 -4.80
CA GLY A 149 39.76 -9.24 -5.45
C GLY A 149 38.60 -9.52 -4.49
N GLU A 150 38.80 -9.39 -3.18
CA GLU A 150 37.73 -9.49 -2.19
C GLU A 150 36.89 -8.19 -2.17
N TYR A 151 35.73 -8.28 -1.51
CA TYR A 151 34.86 -7.13 -1.31
C TYR A 151 34.75 -6.78 0.17
N VAL A 152 34.87 -5.50 0.48
CA VAL A 152 34.59 -4.93 1.79
C VAL A 152 33.27 -4.16 1.73
N TYR A 153 32.48 -4.30 2.79
CA TYR A 153 31.18 -3.67 2.94
C TYR A 153 31.22 -2.67 4.10
N TYR A 154 30.74 -1.45 3.87
CA TYR A 154 30.60 -0.44 4.92
C TYR A 154 29.43 0.49 4.63
N VAL A 155 28.96 1.17 5.68
CA VAL A 155 27.89 2.16 5.56
C VAL A 155 28.48 3.55 5.46
N SER A 156 28.08 4.32 4.45
CA SER A 156 28.58 5.68 4.22
C SER A 156 27.52 6.57 3.58
N THR A 157 27.64 7.89 3.78
CA THR A 157 26.88 8.93 3.07
C THR A 157 27.62 9.48 1.85
N TYR A 158 28.71 8.83 1.45
CA TYR A 158 29.56 9.22 0.33
C TYR A 158 30.19 7.98 -0.31
N CYS A 159 30.36 7.97 -1.63
CA CYS A 159 31.05 6.89 -2.34
C CYS A 159 32.05 7.40 -3.39
N LYS A 160 33.06 6.57 -3.68
CA LYS A 160 34.15 6.86 -4.62
C LYS A 160 33.95 6.16 -5.96
N ALA A 161 34.70 6.60 -6.98
CA ALA A 161 34.77 5.90 -8.27
C ALA A 161 35.15 4.43 -8.09
N GLY A 162 34.45 3.55 -8.80
CA GLY A 162 34.72 2.11 -8.77
C GLY A 162 34.08 1.38 -7.59
N GLU A 163 33.49 2.09 -6.63
CA GLU A 163 32.66 1.51 -5.59
C GLU A 163 31.24 1.25 -6.10
N MET A 164 30.60 0.21 -5.57
CA MET A 164 29.21 -0.12 -5.86
C MET A 164 28.35 0.37 -4.70
N VAL A 165 27.33 1.18 -5.01
CA VAL A 165 26.35 1.63 -4.02
C VAL A 165 25.12 0.75 -4.09
N GLU A 166 24.57 0.44 -2.93
CA GLU A 166 23.28 -0.23 -2.78
C GLU A 166 22.17 0.51 -3.56
N ASP A 167 21.49 -0.23 -4.42
CA ASP A 167 20.32 0.20 -5.19
C ASP A 167 19.19 -0.77 -4.92
N SER A 168 18.25 -0.38 -4.06
CA SER A 168 17.26 -1.33 -3.54
C SER A 168 15.89 -1.16 -4.19
N THR A 169 15.17 -2.26 -4.33
CA THR A 169 13.76 -2.29 -4.70
C THR A 169 12.95 -2.66 -3.46
N ILE A 170 11.80 -2.03 -3.27
CA ILE A 170 10.79 -2.50 -2.33
C ILE A 170 9.78 -3.37 -3.08
N GLU A 171 9.61 -4.59 -2.64
CA GLU A 171 8.63 -5.53 -3.17
C GLU A 171 7.52 -5.71 -2.12
N ILE A 172 6.27 -5.51 -2.55
CA ILE A 172 5.06 -5.69 -1.75
C ILE A 172 4.39 -6.97 -2.23
N TYR A 173 4.07 -7.87 -1.31
CA TYR A 173 3.41 -9.15 -1.62
C TYR A 173 2.22 -9.33 -0.71
N LEU A 174 1.12 -9.79 -1.28
CA LEU A 174 -0.05 -10.23 -0.55
C LEU A 174 0.09 -11.73 -0.27
N LYS A 175 0.10 -12.11 1.00
CA LYS A 175 0.25 -13.48 1.46
C LYS A 175 -1.07 -14.02 1.99
#